data_AF-A0A371GLG2-F1
#
_entry.id   AF-A0A371GLG2-F1
#
_cell.length_a   1.000
_cell.length_b   1.000
_cell.length_c   1.000
_cell.angle_alpha   90.00
_cell.angle_beta   90.00
_cell.angle_gamma   90.00
#
_symmetry.space_group_name_H-M   'P 1'
#
loop_
_entity.id
_entity.type
_entity.pdbx_description
1 polymer ?
#
loop_
_entity_poly.entity_id
_entity_poly.type
_entity_poly.pdbx_seq_one_letter_code
_entity_poly.pdbx_strand_id
1 'polypeptide(L)'
;MKLTYELNFLASDKIKLPLVHREHEDKLLNVLRQHRKAIGWKLSDLPGINPSICMHRILVEEEFKPIRQQQRRLNPIILDVVKKEVTKLLAARIIYPISDSQWVSPVQVVPKKSEMIVMKNQ
;
A
#
# COMPACT_ATOMS: atom_id res chain seq x y z
N MET A 1 15.92 1.33 -24.23
CA MET A 1 14.57 0.94 -24.72
C MET A 1 13.55 0.64 -23.61
N LYS A 2 13.92 0.37 -22.35
CA LYS A 2 12.95 0.17 -21.23
C LYS A 2 12.49 1.46 -20.54
N LEU A 3 13.32 2.51 -20.53
CA LEU A 3 13.00 3.78 -19.85
C LEU A 3 11.95 4.63 -20.59
N THR A 4 11.81 4.45 -21.91
CA THR A 4 10.85 5.18 -22.73
C THR A 4 9.41 4.70 -22.54
N TYR A 5 9.20 3.43 -22.15
CA TYR A 5 7.84 2.90 -21.96
C TYR A 5 7.24 3.25 -20.59
N GLU A 6 8.02 3.30 -19.51
CA GLU A 6 7.50 3.67 -18.19
C GLU A 6 7.08 5.15 -18.11
N LEU A 7 7.78 6.04 -18.81
CA LEU A 7 7.39 7.45 -18.93
C LEU A 7 6.10 7.63 -19.76
N ASN A 8 5.89 6.78 -20.78
CA ASN A 8 4.69 6.85 -21.62
C ASN A 8 3.44 6.31 -20.90
N PHE A 9 3.59 5.38 -19.95
CA PHE A 9 2.46 4.86 -19.16
C PHE A 9 1.88 5.91 -18.21
N LEU A 10 2.73 6.75 -17.61
CA LEU A 10 2.29 7.88 -16.78
C LEU A 10 1.62 9.01 -17.58
N ALA A 11 1.76 9.00 -18.91
CA ALA A 11 1.19 10.02 -19.78
C ALA A 11 -0.24 9.70 -20.27
N SER A 12 -0.78 8.51 -19.97
CA SER A 12 -2.04 8.03 -20.57
C SER A 12 -3.28 8.11 -19.66
N ASP A 13 -3.14 8.44 -18.38
CA ASP A 13 -4.29 8.71 -17.51
C ASP A 13 -4.80 10.13 -17.76
N LYS A 14 -5.77 10.23 -18.67
CA LYS A 14 -6.56 11.43 -18.94
C LYS A 14 -7.45 11.78 -17.74
N ILE A 15 -6.85 12.34 -16.70
CA ILE A 15 -7.47 13.46 -16.01
C ILE A 15 -6.97 14.70 -16.75
N LYS A 16 -7.73 15.17 -17.75
CA LYS A 16 -7.51 16.51 -18.30
C LYS A 16 -7.85 17.51 -17.19
N LEU A 17 -6.88 17.77 -16.30
CA LEU A 17 -6.89 18.99 -15.51
C LEU A 17 -6.85 20.16 -16.49
N PRO A 18 -7.70 21.19 -16.31
CA PRO A 18 -7.83 22.26 -17.28
C PRO A 18 -6.49 22.99 -17.41
N LEU A 19 -5.92 22.95 -18.62
CA LEU A 19 -4.89 23.83 -19.18
C LEU A 19 -3.93 24.43 -18.13
N VAL A 20 -3.09 23.56 -17.55
CA VAL A 20 -1.90 24.02 -16.84
C VAL A 20 -0.93 24.51 -17.93
N HIS A 21 -0.66 25.82 -17.97
CA HIS A 21 0.32 26.43 -18.87
C HIS A 21 1.65 25.66 -18.73
N ARG A 22 2.39 25.37 -19.82
CA ARG A 22 3.66 24.58 -19.77
C ARG A 22 4.60 25.05 -18.65
N GLU A 23 4.67 26.36 -18.46
CA GLU A 23 5.46 26.98 -17.39
C GLU A 23 5.05 26.55 -15.98
N HIS A 24 3.76 26.32 -15.73
CA HIS A 24 3.26 25.84 -14.45
C HIS A 24 3.59 24.35 -14.24
N GLU A 25 3.55 23.55 -15.31
CA GLU A 25 3.97 22.15 -15.28
C GLU A 25 5.48 22.04 -14.96
N ASP A 26 6.31 22.85 -15.62
CA ASP A 26 7.75 22.89 -15.36
C ASP A 26 8.08 23.34 -13.94
N LYS A 27 7.38 24.36 -13.44
CA LYS A 27 7.49 24.82 -12.04
C LYS A 27 7.11 23.69 -11.07
N LEU A 28 6.01 22.99 -11.31
CA LEU A 28 5.57 21.87 -10.48
C LEU A 28 6.59 20.73 -10.48
N LEU A 29 7.08 20.32 -11.66
CA LEU A 29 8.09 19.28 -11.79
C LEU A 29 9.38 19.65 -11.05
N ASN A 30 9.79 20.92 -11.07
CA ASN A 30 10.95 21.38 -10.32
C ASN A 30 10.75 21.20 -8.80
N VAL A 31 9.60 21.61 -8.26
CA VAL A 31 9.25 21.42 -6.85
C VAL A 31 9.25 19.94 -6.46
N LEU A 32 8.60 19.08 -7.26
CA LEU A 32 8.54 17.63 -6.98
C LEU A 32 9.93 16.98 -6.99
N ARG A 33 10.83 17.41 -7.89
CA ARG A 33 12.21 16.94 -7.94
C ARG A 33 13.01 17.40 -6.72
N GLN A 34 12.85 18.66 -6.31
CA GLN A 34 13.50 19.22 -5.12
C GLN A 34 13.05 18.48 -3.84
N HIS A 35 11.76 18.14 -3.75
CA HIS A 35 11.16 17.47 -2.60
C HIS A 35 10.95 15.96 -2.80
N ARG A 36 11.76 15.30 -3.63
CA ARG A 36 11.60 13.88 -3.94
C ARG A 36 11.54 12.98 -2.69
N LYS A 37 12.29 13.33 -1.64
CA LYS A 37 12.35 12.60 -0.36
C LYS A 37 11.09 12.74 0.50
N ALA A 38 10.28 13.76 0.26
CA ALA A 38 9.01 13.96 0.96
C ALA A 38 7.88 13.09 0.39
N ILE A 39 8.11 12.45 -0.77
CA ILE A 39 7.14 11.62 -1.48
C ILE A 39 7.50 10.15 -1.29
N GLY A 40 6.54 9.35 -0.82
CA GLY A 40 6.71 7.91 -0.67
C GLY A 40 6.48 7.16 -1.99
N TRP A 41 7.50 7.06 -2.84
CA TRP A 41 7.41 6.34 -4.13
C TRP A 41 7.36 4.83 -3.96
N LYS A 42 8.07 4.33 -2.95
CA LYS A 42 8.06 2.93 -2.52
C LYS A 42 7.61 2.85 -1.07
N LEU A 43 7.19 1.66 -0.67
CA LEU A 43 6.83 1.39 0.72
C LEU A 43 8.00 1.63 1.70
N SER A 44 9.24 1.41 1.25
CA SER A 44 10.45 1.72 2.00
C SER A 44 10.68 3.21 2.23
N ASP A 45 10.08 4.07 1.40
CA ASP A 45 10.22 5.53 1.48
C ASP A 45 9.24 6.14 2.49
N LEU A 46 8.37 5.33 3.09
CA LEU A 46 7.41 5.70 4.12
C LEU A 46 7.87 5.20 5.50
N PRO A 47 8.95 5.75 6.09
CA PRO A 47 9.32 5.40 7.45
C PRO A 47 8.17 5.83 8.37
N GLY A 48 7.62 4.90 9.13
CA GLY A 48 6.59 5.20 10.11
C GLY A 48 7.05 6.26 11.12
N ILE A 49 6.10 6.91 11.79
CA ILE A 49 6.40 7.85 12.87
C ILE A 49 7.03 7.08 14.03
N ASN A 50 8.08 7.63 14.63
CA ASN A 50 8.70 7.01 15.80
C ASN A 50 7.63 6.87 16.92
N PRO A 51 7.41 5.66 17.46
CA PRO A 51 6.43 5.43 18.52
C PRO A 51 6.63 6.28 19.78
N SER A 52 7.85 6.77 20.04
CA SER A 52 8.16 7.70 21.13
C SER A 52 7.59 9.12 20.89
N ILE A 53 7.34 9.49 19.62
CA ILE A 53 6.77 10.79 19.26
C ILE A 53 5.25 10.72 19.35
N CYS A 54 4.65 9.69 18.75
CA CYS A 54 3.20 9.52 18.73
C CYS A 54 2.86 8.03 18.67
N MET A 55 2.00 7.59 19.58
CA MET A 55 1.40 6.27 19.57
C MET A 55 -0.10 6.40 19.82
N HIS A 56 -0.89 5.89 18.88
CA HIS A 56 -2.34 5.84 19.04
C HIS A 56 -2.72 4.72 20.01
N ARG A 57 -3.63 5.02 20.93
CA ARG A 57 -4.28 4.04 21.79
C ARG A 57 -5.74 3.92 21.36
N ILE A 58 -6.16 2.70 21.05
CA ILE A 58 -7.56 2.39 20.82
C ILE A 58 -8.17 2.09 22.19
N LEU A 59 -9.11 2.92 22.62
CA LEU A 59 -9.86 2.68 23.85
C LEU A 59 -10.91 1.61 23.59
N VAL A 60 -11.05 0.67 24.52
CA VAL A 60 -12.01 -0.43 24.47
C VAL A 60 -12.85 -0.37 25.74
N GLU A 61 -14.13 -0.72 25.64
CA GLU A 61 -15.04 -0.78 26.78
C GLU A 61 -14.54 -1.78 27.84
N GLU A 62 -14.70 -1.45 29.13
CA GLU A 62 -14.13 -2.23 30.25
C GLU A 62 -14.62 -3.69 30.29
N GLU A 63 -15.85 -3.94 29.82
CA GLU A 63 -16.48 -5.25 29.84
C GLU A 63 -16.17 -6.09 28.58
N PHE A 64 -15.52 -5.49 27.57
CA PHE A 64 -15.28 -6.16 26.30
C PHE A 64 -14.14 -7.18 26.40
N LYS A 65 -14.42 -8.41 25.96
CA LYS A 65 -13.43 -9.50 25.95
C LYS A 65 -12.81 -9.67 24.55
N PRO A 66 -11.49 -9.87 24.43
CA PRO A 66 -10.85 -10.08 23.15
C PRO A 66 -11.40 -11.32 22.44
N ILE A 67 -11.56 -11.24 21.12
CA ILE A 67 -12.12 -12.33 20.31
C ILE A 67 -11.07 -12.86 19.34
N ARG A 68 -10.92 -14.19 19.31
CA ARG A 68 -10.15 -14.92 18.31
C ARG A 68 -11.08 -15.56 17.29
N GLN A 69 -11.23 -14.94 16.14
CA GLN A 69 -12.01 -15.49 15.03
C GLN A 69 -11.18 -16.52 14.25
N GLN A 70 -11.85 -17.57 13.75
CA GLN A 70 -11.19 -18.59 12.92
C GLN A 70 -10.76 -18.00 11.56
N GLN A 71 -9.55 -18.35 11.13
CA GLN A 71 -9.02 -17.90 9.85
C GLN A 71 -9.73 -18.56 8.67
N ARG A 72 -10.04 -17.78 7.64
CA ARG A 72 -10.67 -18.31 6.42
C ARG A 72 -9.67 -19.12 5.59
N ARG A 73 -10.13 -20.23 5.02
CA ARG A 73 -9.36 -21.00 4.03
C ARG A 73 -9.26 -20.20 2.73
N LEU A 74 -8.05 -20.00 2.24
CA LEU A 74 -7.78 -19.33 0.96
C LEU A 74 -7.37 -20.37 -0.10
N ASN A 75 -7.72 -20.09 -1.36
CA ASN A 75 -7.18 -20.83 -2.50
C ASN A 75 -5.64 -20.65 -2.53
N PRO A 76 -4.85 -21.71 -2.81
CA PRO A 76 -3.39 -21.62 -2.89
C PRO A 76 -2.85 -20.45 -3.72
N ILE A 77 -3.46 -20.15 -4.88
CA ILE A 77 -3.04 -19.03 -5.75
C ILE A 77 -3.15 -17.69 -5.00
N ILE A 78 -4.28 -17.49 -4.33
CA ILE A 78 -4.54 -16.27 -3.56
C ILE A 78 -3.64 -16.21 -2.33
N LEU A 79 -3.41 -17.34 -1.68
CA LEU A 79 -2.51 -17.44 -0.53
C LEU A 79 -1.10 -16.98 -0.89
N ASP A 80 -0.58 -17.34 -2.06
CA ASP A 80 0.75 -16.92 -2.50
C ASP A 80 0.82 -15.41 -2.79
N VAL A 81 -0.25 -14.83 -3.34
CA VAL A 81 -0.35 -13.37 -3.49
C VAL A 81 -0.36 -12.68 -2.13
N VAL A 82 -1.18 -13.17 -1.18
CA VAL A 82 -1.25 -12.62 0.18
C VAL A 82 0.11 -12.71 0.87
N LYS A 83 0.81 -13.84 0.79
CA LYS A 83 2.15 -14.01 1.37
C LYS A 83 3.16 -13.00 0.81
N LYS A 84 3.11 -12.73 -0.50
CA LYS A 84 3.98 -11.72 -1.13
C LYS A 84 3.70 -10.32 -0.60
N GLU A 85 2.42 -9.93 -0.50
CA GLU A 85 2.05 -8.62 0.04
C GLU A 85 2.40 -8.47 1.53
N VAL A 86 2.12 -9.49 2.35
CA VAL A 86 2.51 -9.50 3.78
C VAL A 86 4.02 -9.39 3.94
N THR A 87 4.81 -10.10 3.12
CA THR A 87 6.28 -10.00 3.14
C THR A 87 6.76 -8.59 2.81
N LYS A 88 6.13 -7.90 1.84
CA LYS A 88 6.46 -6.50 1.53
C LYS A 88 6.20 -5.58 2.72
N LEU A 89 5.06 -5.73 3.39
CA LEU A 89 4.70 -4.94 4.57
C LEU A 89 5.67 -5.18 5.75
N LEU A 90 6.06 -6.45 5.97
CA LEU A 90 7.06 -6.83 6.97
C LEU A 90 8.43 -6.22 6.67
N ALA A 91 8.89 -6.31 5.41
CA ALA A 91 10.18 -5.74 4.99
C ALA A 91 10.22 -4.21 5.19
N ALA A 92 9.10 -3.52 4.95
CA ALA A 92 8.96 -2.09 5.19
C ALA A 92 8.71 -1.72 6.67
N ARG A 93 8.68 -2.70 7.58
CA ARG A 93 8.43 -2.50 9.03
C ARG A 93 7.11 -1.81 9.37
N ILE A 94 6.11 -1.94 8.49
CA ILE A 94 4.74 -1.43 8.73
C ILE A 94 3.97 -2.37 9.65
N ILE A 95 4.20 -3.68 9.52
CA ILE A 95 3.65 -4.71 10.40
C ILE A 95 4.78 -5.50 11.06
N TYR A 96 4.48 -6.17 12.17
CA TYR A 96 5.42 -7.03 12.89
C TYR A 96 4.69 -8.28 13.41
N PRO A 97 5.41 -9.41 13.62
CA PRO A 97 4.80 -10.63 14.13
C PRO A 97 4.45 -10.49 15.62
N ILE A 98 3.30 -11.06 16.00
CA ILE A 98 2.83 -11.19 17.39
C ILE A 98 2.41 -12.64 17.58
N SER A 99 2.92 -13.30 18.63
CA SER A 99 2.75 -14.74 18.82
C SER A 99 1.46 -15.13 19.55
N ASP A 100 0.98 -14.29 20.46
CA ASP A 100 0.01 -14.66 21.51
C ASP A 100 -1.21 -13.73 21.59
N SER A 101 -1.48 -12.95 20.54
CA SER A 101 -2.63 -12.03 20.50
C SER A 101 -3.96 -12.75 20.74
N GLN A 102 -4.70 -12.31 21.77
CA GLN A 102 -6.08 -12.73 22.01
C GLN A 102 -7.07 -12.13 21.00
N TRP A 103 -6.61 -11.19 20.18
CA TRP A 103 -7.38 -10.59 19.10
C TRP A 103 -6.95 -11.20 17.77
N VAL A 104 -7.88 -11.89 17.09
CA VAL A 104 -7.64 -12.41 15.74
C VAL A 104 -8.88 -12.11 14.91
N SER A 105 -8.68 -11.39 13.80
CA SER A 105 -9.68 -11.14 12.76
C SER A 105 -9.23 -11.81 11.47
N PRO A 106 -10.12 -12.45 10.70
CA PRO A 106 -9.73 -13.18 9.52
C PRO A 106 -9.30 -12.24 8.40
N VAL A 107 -8.30 -12.67 7.63
CA VAL A 107 -7.85 -11.89 6.46
C VAL A 107 -8.89 -12.04 5.33
N GLN A 108 -9.42 -10.91 4.87
CA GLN A 108 -10.27 -10.85 3.70
C GLN A 108 -9.47 -10.32 2.49
N VAL A 109 -9.47 -11.09 1.41
CA VAL A 109 -8.83 -10.69 0.15
C VAL A 109 -9.87 -10.04 -0.74
N VAL A 110 -9.58 -8.81 -1.16
CA VAL A 110 -10.42 -8.05 -2.09
C VAL A 110 -9.57 -7.72 -3.31
N PRO A 111 -9.93 -8.21 -4.51
CA PRO A 111 -9.28 -7.79 -5.75
C PRO A 111 -9.40 -6.28 -5.91
N LYS A 112 -8.27 -5.58 -6.07
CA LYS A 112 -8.28 -4.16 -6.40
C LYS A 112 -8.69 -4.02 -7.86
N LYS A 113 -9.49 -2.99 -8.16
CA LYS A 113 -9.83 -2.58 -9.52
C LYS A 113 -8.63 -1.86 -10.15
N SER A 114 -7.54 -2.57 -10.39
CA SER A 114 -6.61 -2.23 -11.47
C SER A 114 -7.17 -2.85 -12.75
N GLU A 115 -6.80 -2.34 -13.93
CA GLU A 115 -7.07 -3.06 -15.18
C GLU A 115 -6.49 -4.47 -15.06
N MET A 116 -7.34 -5.46 -14.77
CA MET A 116 -6.93 -6.82 -14.53
C MET A 116 -6.62 -7.44 -15.89
N ILE A 117 -5.33 -7.66 -16.19
CA ILE A 117 -4.96 -8.66 -17.20
C ILE A 117 -5.33 -10.01 -16.59
N VAL A 118 -6.54 -10.47 -16.86
CA VAL A 118 -6.98 -11.82 -16.57
C VAL A 118 -6.15 -12.75 -17.44
N MET A 119 -5.11 -13.36 -16.87
CA MET A 119 -4.44 -14.49 -17.51
C MET A 119 -5.41 -15.66 -17.50
N LYS A 120 -5.84 -16.10 -18.69
CA LYS A 120 -6.65 -17.32 -18.82
C LYS A 120 -5.81 -18.50 -18.33
N ASN A 121 -6.34 -19.22 -17.32
CA ASN A 121 -5.83 -20.54 -17.00
C ASN A 121 -6.15 -21.47 -18.18
N GLN A 122 -5.14 -22.24 -18.58
CA GLN A 122 -5.22 -23.27 -19.61
C GLN A 122 -5.99 -24.48 -19.10
#